data_AF-A0A3M1LDF6-F1
#
_entry.id   AF-A0A3M1LDF6-F1
#
_cell.length_a   1.000
_cell.length_b   1.000
_cell.length_c   1.000
_cell.angle_alpha   90.00
_cell.angle_beta   90.00
_cell.angle_gamma   90.00
#
_symmetry.space_group_name_H-M   'P 1'
#
loop_
_entity.id
_entity.type
_entity.pdbx_description
1 polymer ?
#
loop_
_entity_poly.entity_id
_entity_poly.type
_entity_poly.pdbx_seq_one_letter_code
_entity_poly.pdbx_strand_id
1 'polypeptide(L)' 'MNLDGRAEALERALNTIVKRFGEGAIMRLGEATHLQVEVIPTGSLALDRALGV' A
#
# COMPACT_ATOMS: atom_id res chain seq x y z
N MET A 1 -12.62 17.90 -21.50
CA MET A 1 -12.97 16.57 -20.95
C MET A 1 -13.01 16.71 -19.44
N ASN A 2 -14.13 16.34 -18.82
CA ASN A 2 -14.47 16.61 -17.42
C ASN A 2 -13.59 15.76 -16.49
N LEU A 3 -12.42 16.27 -16.08
CA LEU A 3 -11.41 15.53 -15.31
C LEU A 3 -11.82 15.37 -13.83
N ASP A 4 -12.59 16.33 -13.30
CA ASP A 4 -12.93 16.40 -11.88
C ASP A 4 -13.89 15.29 -11.43
N GLY A 5 -14.93 15.01 -12.23
CA GLY A 5 -15.89 13.94 -11.91
C GLY A 5 -15.30 12.53 -11.95
N ARG A 6 -14.25 12.31 -12.75
CA ARG A 6 -13.54 11.03 -12.80
C ARG A 6 -12.67 10.83 -11.56
N ALA A 7 -12.02 11.89 -11.09
CA ALA A 7 -11.20 11.85 -9.88
C ALA A 7 -12.05 11.57 -8.64
N GLU A 8 -13.20 12.25 -8.50
CA GLU A 8 -14.09 12.05 -7.35
C GLU A 8 -14.67 10.62 -7.32
N ALA A 9 -15.12 10.10 -8.47
CA ALA A 9 -15.63 8.73 -8.56
C ALA A 9 -14.56 7.69 -8.21
N LEU A 10 -13.32 7.93 -8.65
CA LEU A 10 -12.18 7.07 -8.33
C LEU A 10 -11.89 7.09 -6.82
N GLU A 11 -11.86 8.25 -6.18
CA GLU A 11 -11.59 8.37 -4.74
C GLU A 11 -12.66 7.68 -3.90
N ARG A 12 -13.95 7.84 -4.26
CA ARG A 12 -15.05 7.13 -3.61
C ARG A 12 -14.93 5.61 -3.72
N ALA A 13 -14.50 5.11 -4.87
CA ALA A 13 -14.28 3.69 -5.09
C ALA A 13 -13.11 3.16 -4.25
N LEU A 14 -11.99 3.88 -4.21
CA LEU A 14 -10.83 3.54 -3.39
C LEU A 14 -11.18 3.47 -1.90
N ASN A 15 -11.89 4.49 -1.38
CA ASN A 15 -12.35 4.52 0.01
C ASN A 15 -13.28 3.35 0.35
N THR A 16 -14.11 2.92 -0.60
CA THR A 16 -15.00 1.77 -0.41
C THR A 16 -14.21 0.47 -0.25
N ILE A 17 -13.13 0.30 -1.01
CA ILE A 17 -12.26 -0.88 -0.95
C ILE A 17 -11.50 -0.91 0.37
N VAL A 18 -10.86 0.21 0.76
CA VAL A 18 -10.13 0.32 2.03
C VAL A 18 -11.04 0.02 3.23
N LYS A 19 -12.26 0.57 3.24
CA LYS A 19 -13.22 0.33 4.34
C LYS A 19 -13.66 -1.14 4.46
N ARG A 20 -13.77 -1.87 3.34
CA ARG A 20 -14.22 -3.26 3.34
C ARG A 20 -13.12 -4.27 3.61
N PHE A 21 -11.91 -4.01 3.12
CA PHE A 21 -10.83 -4.99 3.08
C PHE A 21 -9.61 -4.61 3.94
N GLY A 22 -9.63 -3.43 4.56
CA GLY A 22 -8.56 -2.94 5.43
C GLY A 22 -7.59 -2.00 4.71
N GLU A 23 -6.76 -1.31 5.50
CA GLU A 23 -5.69 -0.47 4.98
C GLU A 23 -4.68 -1.32 4.20
N GLY A 24 -4.26 -0.82 3.04
CA GLY A 24 -3.35 -1.53 2.14
C GLY A 24 -3.96 -2.57 1.21
N ALA A 25 -5.29 -2.78 1.25
CA ALA A 25 -5.98 -3.61 0.25
C ALA A 25 -5.92 -3.05 -1.18
N ILE A 26 -5.69 -1.74 -1.33
CA ILE A 26 -5.44 -1.07 -2.60
C ILE A 26 -4.52 0.14 -2.37
N MET A 27 -3.51 0.30 -3.23
CA MET A 27 -2.54 1.40 -3.18
C MET A 27 -2.13 1.77 -4.60
N ARG A 28 -1.59 2.98 -4.82
CA ARG A 28 -0.99 3.31 -6.11
C ARG A 28 0.35 2.59 -6.26
N LEU A 29 0.63 2.10 -7.46
CA LEU A 29 1.92 1.51 -7.78
C LEU A 29 3.02 2.58 -7.61
N GLY A 30 3.91 2.40 -6.64
CA GLY A 30 4.94 3.38 -6.26
C GLY A 30 4.66 4.16 -4.97
N GLU A 31 3.42 4.14 -4.47
CA GLU A 31 3.08 4.53 -3.08
C GLU A 31 3.36 3.37 -2.10
N ALA A 32 4.39 2.57 -2.38
CA ALA A 32 4.89 1.60 -1.41
C ALA A 32 5.54 2.37 -0.26
N THR A 33 4.72 2.85 0.68
CA THR A 33 5.17 3.07 2.05
C THR A 33 5.81 1.76 2.47
N HIS A 34 7.08 1.81 2.88
CA HIS A 34 7.70 0.68 3.57
C HIS A 34 6.80 0.41 4.76
N LEU A 35 5.91 -0.58 4.63
CA LEU A 35 5.00 -0.98 5.69
C LEU A 35 5.93 -1.27 6.86
N GLN A 36 5.84 -0.47 7.93
CA GLN A 36 6.57 -0.72 9.16
C GLN A 36 5.91 -1.92 9.83
N VAL A 37 6.15 -3.10 9.25
CA VAL A 37 5.81 -4.37 9.85
C VAL A 37 6.90 -4.70 10.86
N GLU A 38 6.49 -5.08 12.07
CA GLU A 38 7.42 -5.66 13.03
C GLU A 38 7.99 -6.96 12.45
N VAL A 39 9.32 -7.03 12.41
CA VAL A 39 10.07 -8.13 11.83
C VAL A 39 11.08 -8.63 12.84
N ILE A 40 11.19 -9.95 12.92
CA ILE A 40 12.23 -10.61 13.72
C ILE A 40 13.44 -10.77 12.79
N PRO A 41 14.59 -10.12 13.09
CA PRO A 41 15.78 -10.22 12.24
C PRO A 41 16.23 -11.67 12.14
N THR A 42 16.65 -12.09 10.96
CA THR A 42 17.14 -13.47 10.76
C THR A 42 18.54 -13.67 11.34
N GLY A 43 19.23 -12.59 11.70
CA GLY A 43 20.61 -12.59 12.17
C GLY A 43 21.65 -12.60 11.02
N SER A 44 21.18 -12.54 9.77
CA SER A 44 22.00 -12.45 8.56
C SER A 44 21.63 -11.23 7.74
N LEU A 45 22.54 -10.25 7.68
CA LEU A 45 22.33 -8.99 6.94
C LEU A 45 22.01 -9.19 5.46
N ALA A 46 22.58 -10.23 4.84
CA ALA A 46 22.31 -10.53 3.43
C ALA A 46 20.89 -11.05 3.22
N LEU A 47 20.38 -11.83 4.17
CA LEU A 47 19.06 -12.44 4.10
C LEU A 47 17.97 -11.42 4.46
N ASP A 48 18.22 -10.59 5.48
CA ASP A 48 17.33 -9.50 5.88
C ASP A 48 17.11 -8.51 4.71
N ARG A 49 18.18 -8.10 4.02
CA ARG A 49 18.05 -7.26 2.82
C ARG A 49 17.28 -7.92 1.67
N ALA A 50 17.43 -9.22 1.46
CA ALA A 50 16.72 -9.92 0.39
C ALA A 50 15.21 -10.03 0.68
N LEU A 51 14.85 -10.11 1.98
CA LEU A 51 13.47 -10.09 2.45
C LEU A 51 12.88 -8.68 2.54
N GLY A 52 13.70 -7.64 2.39
CA GLY A 52 13.26 -6.25 2.47
C GLY A 52 13.06 -5.75 3.90
N VAL A 53 13.77 -6.36 4.86
CA VAL A 53 13.77 -6.02 6.30
C VAL A 53 15.10 -5.47 6.77
#